data_AF-A0A4Y9Q3K2-F1
#
_entry.id   AF-A0A4Y9Q3K2-F1
#
_cell.length_a   1.000
_cell.length_b   1.000
_cell.length_c   1.000
_cell.angle_alpha   90.00
_cell.angle_beta   90.00
_cell.angle_gamma   90.00
#
_symmetry.space_group_name_H-M   'P 1'
#
loop_
_entity.id
_entity.type
_entity.pdbx_description
1 polymer ?
#
loop_
_entity_poly.entity_id
_entity_poly.type
_entity_poly.pdbx_seq_one_letter_code
_entity_poly.pdbx_strand_id
1 'polypeptide(L)'
;MLGTRTAGLPDCRPLLADPDDLTLAFQPIVDLAGATVAGYEALARFPGSAGPDVWFAAAAEAGVAAELEALAIHKALAAVPALPPNTFLTVNVSPHLLGAAPVRAALATRPALHRVVVELTEHTPVDDLDALRRQTDELRARGALIALDDAGSGYSGLQQLAVLRPQIVKLDRALVSDADTDPVRVALAEMLGEFAGRIDAWLLAEGVETAAELAAFTQLGVPLAQGWLLGRPGPGFAPLAPEATRLVRAQVARATLTDSVLSLVRPVRQATLGEEVPVVPPVVLVGPQDEPVALLLGDPRTAEVYTAPVSLRVHPTTGTSSPSVA
;
A
#
# COMPACT_ATOMS: atom_id res chain seq x y z
N MET A 1 1.14 -30.46 -37.34
CA MET A 1 0.22 -29.31 -37.23
C MET A 1 -0.59 -29.46 -35.95
N LEU A 2 -0.06 -28.95 -34.84
CA LEU A 2 -0.78 -28.84 -33.58
C LEU A 2 -1.40 -27.44 -33.57
N GLY A 3 -2.73 -27.38 -33.74
CA GLY A 3 -3.46 -26.12 -33.72
C GLY A 3 -3.39 -25.50 -32.34
N THR A 4 -2.77 -24.32 -32.24
CA THR A 4 -2.91 -23.40 -31.11
C THR A 4 -4.37 -22.99 -31.03
N ARG A 5 -5.13 -23.58 -30.10
CA ARG A 5 -6.43 -23.02 -29.68
C ARG A 5 -6.12 -21.76 -28.89
N THR A 6 -6.11 -20.61 -29.54
CA THR A 6 -6.33 -19.33 -28.87
C THR A 6 -7.75 -19.43 -28.28
N ALA A 7 -7.86 -19.53 -26.96
CA ALA A 7 -9.14 -19.36 -26.31
C ALA A 7 -9.62 -17.94 -26.64
N GLY A 8 -10.69 -17.82 -27.43
CA GLY A 8 -11.27 -16.52 -27.74
C GLY A 8 -11.78 -15.84 -26.48
N LEU A 9 -11.75 -14.52 -26.46
CA LEU A 9 -12.37 -13.73 -25.39
C LEU A 9 -13.87 -14.06 -25.29
N PRO A 10 -14.45 -14.02 -24.08
CA PRO A 10 -15.88 -14.30 -23.89
C PRO A 10 -16.77 -13.22 -24.53
N ASP A 11 -18.01 -13.57 -24.92
CA ASP A 11 -18.98 -12.58 -25.36
C ASP A 11 -19.57 -11.85 -24.13
N CYS A 12 -19.26 -10.56 -24.00
CA CYS A 12 -19.68 -9.70 -22.89
C CYS A 12 -21.05 -9.05 -23.09
N ARG A 13 -21.62 -9.07 -24.30
CA ARG A 13 -22.92 -8.41 -24.59
C ARG A 13 -24.09 -8.98 -23.77
N PRO A 14 -24.17 -10.30 -23.49
CA PRO A 14 -25.20 -10.84 -22.62
C PRO A 14 -25.21 -10.23 -21.22
N LEU A 15 -24.06 -9.82 -20.67
CA LEU A 15 -23.97 -9.17 -19.35
C LEU A 15 -24.69 -7.81 -19.32
N LEU A 16 -24.86 -7.15 -20.46
CA LEU A 16 -25.60 -5.90 -20.57
C LEU A 16 -27.12 -6.14 -20.63
N ALA A 17 -27.54 -7.33 -21.05
CA ALA A 17 -28.94 -7.74 -21.11
C ALA A 17 -29.40 -8.38 -19.79
N ASP A 18 -28.53 -9.16 -19.15
CA ASP A 18 -28.72 -9.74 -17.82
C ASP A 18 -27.67 -9.18 -16.85
N PRO A 19 -27.95 -8.02 -16.23
CA PRO A 19 -26.97 -7.34 -15.39
C PRO A 19 -26.64 -8.12 -14.11
N ASP A 20 -27.44 -9.11 -13.70
CA ASP A 20 -27.23 -9.84 -12.44
C ASP A 20 -26.04 -10.81 -12.49
N ASP A 21 -25.61 -11.18 -13.70
CA ASP A 21 -24.41 -11.98 -13.93
C ASP A 21 -23.11 -11.25 -13.54
N LEU A 22 -23.12 -9.90 -13.55
CA LEU A 22 -22.05 -9.08 -12.96
C LEU A 22 -22.36 -8.86 -11.47
N THR A 23 -21.56 -9.48 -10.61
CA THR A 23 -21.64 -9.32 -9.15
C THR A 23 -20.42 -8.58 -8.61
N LEU A 24 -20.46 -8.20 -7.34
CA LEU A 24 -19.35 -7.55 -6.65
C LEU A 24 -18.88 -8.39 -5.47
N ALA A 25 -17.56 -8.49 -5.33
CA ALA A 25 -16.91 -8.85 -4.09
C ALA A 25 -16.27 -7.61 -3.48
N PHE A 26 -16.17 -7.57 -2.16
CA PHE A 26 -15.56 -6.47 -1.44
C PHE A 26 -14.36 -6.96 -0.65
N GLN A 27 -13.22 -6.30 -0.81
CA GLN A 27 -11.99 -6.62 -0.09
C GLN A 27 -11.66 -5.53 0.92
N PRO A 28 -11.43 -5.86 2.20
CA PRO A 28 -11.16 -4.84 3.23
C PRO A 28 -9.78 -4.20 3.06
N ILE A 29 -9.76 -2.89 3.14
CA ILE A 29 -8.57 -2.04 3.26
C ILE A 29 -8.43 -1.68 4.74
N VAL A 30 -7.29 -1.98 5.34
CA VAL A 30 -7.04 -1.88 6.78
C VAL A 30 -6.18 -0.66 7.08
N ASP A 31 -6.63 0.17 8.03
CA ASP A 31 -5.78 1.13 8.72
C ASP A 31 -4.87 0.37 9.69
N LEU A 32 -3.57 0.40 9.41
CA LEU A 32 -2.59 -0.33 10.19
C LEU A 32 -2.48 0.23 11.60
N ALA A 33 -2.52 1.56 11.78
CA ALA A 33 -2.37 2.19 13.09
C ALA A 33 -3.52 1.83 14.04
N GLY A 34 -4.77 1.89 13.54
CA GLY A 34 -5.96 1.52 14.30
C GLY A 34 -6.21 0.02 14.40
N ALA A 35 -5.60 -0.78 13.51
CA ALA A 35 -5.96 -2.18 13.27
C ALA A 35 -7.47 -2.36 13.03
N THR A 36 -8.03 -1.50 12.18
CA THR A 36 -9.45 -1.45 11.83
C THR A 36 -9.64 -1.33 10.32
N VAL A 37 -10.80 -1.73 9.82
CA VAL A 37 -11.11 -1.53 8.39
C VAL A 37 -11.33 -0.04 8.13
N ALA A 38 -10.52 0.54 7.24
CA ALA A 38 -10.64 1.92 6.76
C ALA A 38 -11.60 2.02 5.55
N GLY A 39 -11.66 0.97 4.74
CA GLY A 39 -12.48 0.96 3.54
C GLY A 39 -12.60 -0.43 2.93
N TYR A 40 -13.26 -0.49 1.79
CA TYR A 40 -13.38 -1.69 0.98
C TYR A 40 -13.11 -1.34 -0.48
N GLU A 41 -12.52 -2.26 -1.23
CA GLU A 41 -12.47 -2.16 -2.68
C GLU A 41 -13.62 -2.97 -3.30
N ALA A 42 -14.35 -2.37 -4.23
CA ALA A 42 -15.34 -3.07 -5.04
C ALA A 42 -14.67 -3.76 -6.23
N LEU A 43 -14.71 -5.10 -6.22
CA LEU A 43 -14.11 -5.93 -7.25
C LEU A 43 -15.20 -6.65 -8.05
N ALA A 44 -15.24 -6.39 -9.36
CA ALA A 44 -16.17 -7.07 -10.26
C ALA A 44 -15.95 -8.59 -10.27
N ARG A 45 -17.04 -9.35 -10.34
CA ARG A 45 -17.06 -10.80 -10.49
C ARG A 45 -18.00 -11.13 -11.62
N PHE A 46 -17.54 -12.00 -12.50
CA PHE A 46 -18.23 -12.39 -13.71
C PHE A 46 -18.52 -13.90 -13.69
N PRO A 47 -19.44 -14.38 -14.55
CA PRO A 47 -19.71 -15.80 -14.68
C PRO A 47 -18.48 -16.60 -15.15
N GLY A 48 -18.44 -17.87 -14.76
CA GLY A 48 -17.37 -18.79 -15.16
C GLY A 48 -16.08 -18.59 -14.36
N SER A 49 -14.95 -18.95 -14.96
CA SER A 49 -13.62 -18.94 -14.31
C SER A 49 -12.68 -17.85 -14.83
N ALA A 50 -13.12 -17.05 -15.80
CA ALA A 50 -12.30 -15.97 -16.36
C ALA A 50 -12.24 -14.79 -15.39
N GLY A 51 -11.05 -14.19 -15.26
CA GLY A 51 -10.83 -13.03 -14.41
C GLY A 51 -11.48 -11.75 -14.97
N PRO A 52 -11.66 -10.71 -14.13
CA PRO A 52 -12.19 -9.42 -14.56
C PRO A 52 -11.42 -8.79 -15.72
N ASP A 53 -10.09 -8.89 -15.71
CA ASP A 53 -9.18 -8.44 -16.76
C ASP A 53 -9.58 -9.00 -18.14
N VAL A 54 -9.90 -10.30 -18.21
CA VAL A 54 -10.32 -10.97 -19.44
C VAL A 54 -11.66 -10.44 -19.94
N TRP A 55 -12.61 -10.20 -19.04
CA TRP A 55 -13.94 -9.69 -19.40
C TRP A 55 -13.91 -8.23 -19.84
N PHE A 56 -13.14 -7.38 -19.17
CA PHE A 56 -12.97 -5.99 -19.58
C PHE A 56 -12.20 -5.87 -20.90
N ALA A 57 -11.19 -6.71 -21.13
CA ALA A 57 -10.54 -6.81 -22.44
C ALA A 57 -11.53 -7.23 -23.55
N ALA A 58 -12.39 -8.20 -23.26
CA ALA A 58 -13.45 -8.62 -24.19
C ALA A 58 -14.43 -7.49 -24.53
N ALA A 59 -14.80 -6.68 -23.53
CA ALA A 59 -15.65 -5.52 -23.72
C ALA A 59 -14.98 -4.43 -24.56
N ALA A 60 -13.68 -4.21 -24.39
CA ALA A 60 -12.90 -3.32 -25.22
C ALA A 60 -12.88 -3.78 -26.69
N GLU A 61 -12.60 -5.05 -26.96
CA GLU A 61 -12.64 -5.61 -28.33
C GLU A 61 -14.03 -5.54 -28.96
N ALA A 62 -15.08 -5.72 -28.15
CA ALA A 62 -16.47 -5.67 -28.60
C ALA A 62 -17.02 -4.24 -28.73
N GLY A 63 -16.27 -3.21 -28.32
CA GLY A 63 -16.69 -1.81 -28.38
C GLY A 63 -17.75 -1.43 -27.33
N VAL A 64 -17.83 -2.17 -26.22
CA VAL A 64 -18.81 -1.97 -25.14
C VAL A 64 -18.17 -1.79 -23.75
N ALA A 65 -16.90 -1.36 -23.73
CA ALA A 65 -16.14 -1.18 -22.49
C ALA A 65 -16.80 -0.16 -21.54
N ALA A 66 -17.28 0.97 -22.07
CA ALA A 66 -17.91 2.01 -21.28
C ALA A 66 -19.21 1.51 -20.62
N GLU A 67 -20.00 0.72 -21.32
CA GLU A 67 -21.25 0.14 -20.83
C GLU A 67 -21.00 -0.90 -19.73
N LEU A 68 -19.99 -1.77 -19.90
CA LEU A 68 -19.66 -2.78 -18.90
C LEU A 68 -19.08 -2.13 -17.64
N GLU A 69 -18.19 -1.15 -17.78
CA GLU A 69 -17.64 -0.44 -16.63
C GLU A 69 -18.71 0.39 -15.92
N ALA A 70 -19.61 1.05 -16.67
CA ALA A 70 -20.76 1.74 -16.11
C ALA A 70 -21.66 0.82 -15.28
N LEU A 71 -21.87 -0.44 -15.71
CA LEU A 71 -22.62 -1.43 -14.94
C LEU A 71 -21.93 -1.77 -13.61
N ALA A 72 -20.62 -1.97 -13.62
CA ALA A 72 -19.84 -2.22 -12.40
C ALA A 72 -19.87 -1.02 -11.44
N ILE A 73 -19.66 0.20 -11.96
CA ILE A 73 -19.75 1.45 -11.19
C ILE A 73 -21.13 1.62 -10.58
N HIS A 74 -22.19 1.42 -11.35
CA HIS A 74 -23.57 1.54 -10.87
C HIS A 74 -23.83 0.60 -9.68
N LYS A 75 -23.44 -0.66 -9.80
CA LYS A 75 -23.57 -1.65 -8.72
C LYS A 75 -22.73 -1.28 -7.49
N ALA A 76 -21.51 -0.76 -7.69
CA ALA A 76 -20.66 -0.36 -6.57
C ALA A 76 -21.24 0.83 -5.82
N LEU A 77 -21.72 1.85 -6.54
CA LEU A 77 -22.37 3.02 -5.95
C LEU A 77 -23.67 2.68 -5.24
N ALA A 78 -24.42 1.68 -5.71
CA ALA A 78 -25.61 1.17 -5.04
C ALA A 78 -25.30 0.49 -3.69
N ALA A 79 -24.07 0.00 -3.49
CA ALA A 79 -23.64 -0.64 -2.24
C ALA A 79 -23.19 0.37 -1.16
N VAL A 80 -22.86 1.62 -1.53
CA VAL A 80 -22.35 2.66 -0.62
C VAL A 80 -23.24 2.91 0.61
N PRO A 81 -24.59 2.96 0.52
CA PRO A 81 -25.45 3.16 1.69
C PRO A 81 -25.33 2.05 2.74
N ALA A 82 -24.90 0.85 2.36
CA ALA A 82 -24.74 -0.28 3.27
C ALA A 82 -23.35 -0.35 3.92
N LEU A 83 -22.43 0.56 3.58
CA LEU A 83 -21.08 0.56 4.16
C LEU A 83 -21.10 0.76 5.68
N PRO A 84 -20.30 -0.01 6.45
CA PRO A 84 -20.12 0.19 7.88
C PRO A 84 -19.72 1.64 8.23
N PRO A 85 -20.05 2.20 9.40
CA PRO A 85 -19.66 3.57 9.75
C PRO A 85 -18.16 3.82 9.62
N ASN A 86 -17.78 5.04 9.22
CA ASN A 86 -16.39 5.50 9.07
C ASN A 86 -15.54 4.73 8.04
N THR A 87 -16.15 3.97 7.13
CA THR A 87 -15.43 3.34 6.02
C THR A 87 -15.67 4.03 4.68
N PHE A 88 -14.77 3.87 3.72
CA PHE A 88 -14.99 4.25 2.32
C PHE A 88 -15.12 3.03 1.40
N LEU A 89 -15.60 3.24 0.18
CA LEU A 89 -15.60 2.25 -0.90
C LEU A 89 -14.74 2.76 -2.06
N THR A 90 -13.75 1.99 -2.51
CA THR A 90 -13.04 2.25 -3.77
C THR A 90 -13.82 1.65 -4.93
N VAL A 91 -13.92 2.42 -6.01
CA VAL A 91 -14.61 2.05 -7.25
C VAL A 91 -13.65 2.27 -8.40
N ASN A 92 -13.29 1.17 -9.05
CA ASN A 92 -12.41 1.14 -10.21
C ASN A 92 -13.04 1.84 -11.42
N VAL A 93 -12.28 2.74 -12.05
CA VAL A 93 -12.65 3.44 -13.28
C VAL A 93 -11.43 3.61 -14.17
N SER A 94 -11.55 3.17 -15.42
CA SER A 94 -10.54 3.37 -16.45
C SER A 94 -10.46 4.86 -16.80
N PRO A 95 -9.28 5.50 -16.73
CA PRO A 95 -9.15 6.94 -16.96
C PRO A 95 -9.71 7.42 -18.30
N HIS A 96 -9.48 6.64 -19.37
CA HIS A 96 -9.93 6.97 -20.72
C HIS A 96 -11.46 6.88 -20.90
N LEU A 97 -12.16 6.14 -20.01
CA LEU A 97 -13.61 6.00 -20.03
C LEU A 97 -14.32 6.99 -19.11
N LEU A 98 -13.60 7.72 -18.25
CA LEU A 98 -14.18 8.65 -17.28
C LEU A 98 -15.07 9.73 -17.94
N GLY A 99 -14.72 10.15 -19.16
CA GLY A 99 -15.50 11.09 -19.97
C GLY A 99 -16.65 10.48 -20.76
N ALA A 100 -16.73 9.15 -20.87
CA ALA A 100 -17.73 8.46 -21.69
C ALA A 100 -19.14 8.62 -21.11
N ALA A 101 -20.14 8.75 -21.99
CA ALA A 101 -21.52 8.99 -21.57
C ALA A 101 -22.08 7.90 -20.62
N PRO A 102 -21.85 6.59 -20.85
CA PRO A 102 -22.31 5.55 -19.91
C PRO A 102 -21.71 5.69 -18.51
N VAL A 103 -20.38 5.90 -18.42
CA VAL A 103 -19.66 6.05 -17.15
C VAL A 103 -20.11 7.31 -16.41
N ARG A 104 -20.24 8.44 -17.10
CA ARG A 104 -20.77 9.68 -16.52
C ARG A 104 -22.20 9.50 -16.00
N ALA A 105 -23.05 8.79 -16.73
CA ALA A 105 -24.41 8.48 -16.30
C ALA A 105 -24.43 7.59 -15.06
N ALA A 106 -23.59 6.53 -15.02
CA ALA A 106 -23.47 5.65 -13.87
C ALA A 106 -23.00 6.42 -12.61
N LEU A 107 -21.96 7.25 -12.75
CA LEU A 107 -21.48 8.11 -11.67
C LEU A 107 -22.58 9.08 -11.21
N ALA A 108 -23.36 9.65 -12.13
CA ALA A 108 -24.44 10.59 -11.82
C ALA A 108 -25.62 9.97 -11.05
N THR A 109 -25.76 8.63 -11.00
CA THR A 109 -26.81 7.97 -10.20
C THR A 109 -26.71 8.28 -8.70
N ARG A 110 -25.53 8.70 -8.23
CA ARG A 110 -25.31 9.16 -6.87
C ARG A 110 -24.77 10.61 -6.86
N PRO A 111 -25.60 11.63 -6.58
CA PRO A 111 -25.16 13.03 -6.63
C PRO A 111 -23.99 13.35 -5.70
N ALA A 112 -24.06 12.89 -4.44
CA ALA A 112 -23.03 13.07 -3.44
C ALA A 112 -22.16 11.81 -3.29
N LEU A 113 -20.88 11.92 -3.64
CA LEU A 113 -19.90 10.84 -3.63
C LEU A 113 -19.12 10.75 -2.31
N HIS A 114 -19.68 11.25 -1.20
CA HIS A 114 -19.09 11.05 0.12
C HIS A 114 -18.85 9.56 0.39
N ARG A 115 -17.69 9.24 0.96
CA ARG A 115 -17.23 7.86 1.25
C ARG A 115 -16.98 7.01 0.01
N VAL A 116 -16.89 7.62 -1.17
CA VAL A 116 -16.45 6.97 -2.40
C VAL A 116 -15.04 7.45 -2.73
N VAL A 117 -14.17 6.50 -3.03
CA VAL A 117 -12.86 6.73 -3.63
C VAL A 117 -12.95 6.26 -5.07
N VAL A 118 -12.74 7.14 -6.04
CA VAL A 118 -12.65 6.75 -7.44
C VAL A 118 -11.20 6.38 -7.73
N GLU A 119 -11.01 5.12 -8.11
CA GLU A 119 -9.71 4.52 -8.31
C GLU A 119 -9.41 4.45 -9.81
N LEU A 120 -8.32 5.09 -10.21
CA LEU A 120 -7.89 5.19 -11.59
C LEU A 120 -6.83 4.14 -11.89
N THR A 121 -7.11 3.23 -12.82
CA THR A 121 -6.19 2.15 -13.22
C THR A 121 -5.26 2.60 -14.36
N GLU A 122 -3.95 2.31 -14.27
CA GLU A 122 -2.93 2.86 -15.18
C GLU A 122 -2.86 2.16 -16.57
N HIS A 123 -3.58 1.06 -16.80
CA HIS A 123 -3.36 0.19 -17.96
C HIS A 123 -3.57 0.82 -19.36
N THR A 124 -4.03 2.07 -19.46
CA THR A 124 -4.12 2.79 -20.74
C THR A 124 -3.45 4.16 -20.64
N PRO A 125 -2.55 4.52 -21.58
CA PRO A 125 -2.00 5.86 -21.66
C PRO A 125 -3.10 6.92 -21.65
N VAL A 126 -2.92 7.96 -20.84
CA VAL A 126 -3.83 9.10 -20.81
C VAL A 126 -3.27 10.17 -21.75
N ASP A 127 -3.92 10.35 -22.90
CA ASP A 127 -3.48 11.32 -23.90
C ASP A 127 -3.75 12.78 -23.47
N ASP A 128 -4.81 13.02 -22.69
CA ASP A 128 -5.22 14.36 -22.21
C ASP A 128 -5.34 14.37 -20.67
N LEU A 129 -4.21 14.62 -20.01
CA LEU A 129 -4.13 14.75 -18.56
C LEU A 129 -4.94 15.94 -18.01
N ASP A 130 -5.12 17.00 -18.80
CA ASP A 130 -5.91 18.16 -18.38
C ASP A 130 -7.40 17.84 -18.36
N ALA A 131 -7.89 17.05 -19.32
CA ALA A 131 -9.25 16.52 -19.29
C ALA A 131 -9.47 15.59 -18.10
N LEU A 132 -8.54 14.67 -17.84
CA LEU A 132 -8.63 13.77 -16.68
C LEU A 132 -8.64 14.56 -15.35
N ARG A 133 -7.81 15.59 -15.25
CA ARG A 133 -7.81 16.50 -14.09
C ARG A 133 -9.16 17.19 -13.92
N ARG A 134 -9.74 17.78 -14.97
CA ARG A 134 -11.07 18.43 -14.88
C ARG A 134 -12.15 17.45 -14.43
N GLN A 135 -12.15 16.24 -14.99
CA GLN A 135 -13.11 15.20 -14.65
C GLN A 135 -12.97 14.73 -13.19
N THR A 136 -11.75 14.52 -12.71
CA THR A 136 -11.50 14.18 -11.30
C THR A 136 -11.86 15.32 -10.35
N ASP A 137 -11.63 16.57 -10.74
CA ASP A 137 -12.05 17.74 -9.95
C ASP A 137 -13.58 17.85 -9.85
N GLU A 138 -14.33 17.49 -10.91
CA GLU A 138 -15.80 17.38 -10.86
C GLU A 138 -16.27 16.31 -9.85
N LEU A 139 -15.54 15.19 -9.73
CA LEU A 139 -15.84 14.15 -8.74
C LEU A 139 -15.52 14.60 -7.32
N ARG A 140 -14.41 15.31 -7.13
CA ARG A 140 -14.06 15.92 -5.83
C ARG A 140 -15.07 16.94 -5.38
N ALA A 141 -15.59 17.77 -6.30
CA ALA A 141 -16.65 18.73 -6.00
C ALA A 141 -17.95 18.05 -5.49
N ARG A 142 -18.13 16.77 -5.82
CA ARG A 142 -19.24 15.93 -5.32
C ARG A 142 -18.90 15.17 -4.03
N GLY A 143 -17.68 15.29 -3.52
CA GLY A 143 -17.21 14.68 -2.28
C GLY A 143 -16.46 13.36 -2.43
N ALA A 144 -16.10 12.96 -3.65
CA ALA A 144 -15.25 11.79 -3.86
C ALA A 144 -13.79 12.10 -3.48
N LEU A 145 -13.06 11.06 -3.08
CA LEU A 145 -11.60 11.07 -3.11
C LEU A 145 -11.12 10.38 -4.39
N ILE A 146 -9.87 10.62 -4.78
CA ILE A 146 -9.24 9.97 -5.93
C ILE A 146 -8.11 9.07 -5.43
N ALA A 147 -8.07 7.84 -5.91
CA ALA A 147 -6.95 6.93 -5.78
C ALA A 147 -6.28 6.72 -7.15
N LEU A 148 -4.97 6.48 -7.13
CA LEU A 148 -4.23 6.05 -8.32
C LEU A 148 -3.64 4.67 -8.05
N ASP A 149 -3.95 3.74 -8.93
CA ASP A 149 -3.46 2.36 -8.90
C ASP A 149 -2.10 2.22 -9.60
N ASP A 150 -1.30 1.22 -9.19
CA ASP A 150 0.01 0.89 -9.79
C ASP A 150 1.03 2.04 -9.88
N ALA A 151 0.97 2.96 -8.92
CA ALA A 151 1.82 4.16 -8.90
C ALA A 151 3.31 3.79 -8.68
N GLY A 152 4.03 3.54 -9.77
CA GLY A 152 5.44 3.14 -9.72
C GLY A 152 5.89 2.22 -10.84
N SER A 153 4.97 1.69 -11.64
CA SER A 153 5.30 0.77 -12.75
C SER A 153 5.92 1.46 -13.98
N GLY A 154 5.89 2.80 -14.07
CA GLY A 154 6.46 3.54 -15.21
C GLY A 154 6.45 5.07 -15.12
N TYR A 155 6.85 5.73 -16.21
CA TYR A 155 6.91 7.19 -16.35
C TYR A 155 5.52 7.86 -16.32
N SER A 156 4.49 7.15 -16.80
CA SER A 156 3.10 7.60 -16.83
C SER A 156 2.51 7.79 -15.42
N GLY A 157 2.75 6.86 -14.50
CA GLY A 157 2.24 6.92 -13.14
C GLY A 157 2.74 8.14 -12.36
N LEU A 158 4.04 8.46 -12.44
CA LEU A 158 4.59 9.66 -11.78
C LEU A 158 4.04 10.97 -12.36
N GLN A 159 3.81 11.03 -13.68
CA GLN A 159 3.18 12.20 -14.30
C GLN A 159 1.72 12.36 -13.84
N GLN A 160 0.95 11.25 -13.81
CA GLN A 160 -0.42 11.25 -13.31
C GLN A 160 -0.49 11.65 -11.83
N LEU A 161 0.41 11.12 -10.99
CA LEU A 161 0.53 11.53 -9.58
C LEU A 161 0.70 13.04 -9.44
N ALA A 162 1.63 13.64 -10.20
CA ALA A 162 1.94 15.05 -10.12
C ALA A 162 0.78 15.95 -10.57
N VAL A 163 0.05 15.54 -11.60
CA VAL A 163 -1.09 16.31 -12.15
C VAL A 163 -2.36 16.12 -11.34
N LEU A 164 -2.69 14.88 -11.00
CA LEU A 164 -3.97 14.53 -10.37
C LEU A 164 -3.96 14.78 -8.88
N ARG A 165 -2.81 14.66 -8.20
CA ARG A 165 -2.68 14.79 -6.74
C ARG A 165 -3.75 13.95 -6.00
N PRO A 166 -3.72 12.62 -6.15
CA PRO A 166 -4.71 11.75 -5.53
C PRO A 166 -4.59 11.79 -4.00
N GLN A 167 -5.63 11.35 -3.32
CA GLN A 167 -5.65 11.21 -1.86
C GLN A 167 -5.16 9.83 -1.41
N ILE A 168 -5.15 8.85 -2.32
CA ILE A 168 -4.60 7.52 -2.07
C ILE A 168 -3.68 7.13 -3.24
N VAL A 169 -2.51 6.59 -2.90
CA VAL A 169 -1.53 6.06 -3.85
C VAL A 169 -1.36 4.58 -3.53
N LYS A 170 -1.68 3.71 -4.49
CA LYS A 170 -1.64 2.25 -4.29
C LYS A 170 -0.28 1.71 -4.75
N LEU A 171 0.38 0.94 -3.90
CA LEU A 171 1.57 0.17 -4.23
C LEU A 171 1.14 -1.22 -4.67
N ASP A 172 1.44 -1.55 -5.91
CA ASP A 172 1.06 -2.83 -6.50
C ASP A 172 1.68 -4.03 -5.76
N ARG A 173 1.14 -5.23 -6.05
CA ARG A 173 1.69 -6.48 -5.52
C ARG A 173 3.17 -6.65 -5.90
N ALA A 174 3.61 -6.17 -7.06
CA ALA A 174 4.98 -6.38 -7.53
C ALA A 174 6.04 -5.64 -6.68
N LEU A 175 5.67 -4.52 -6.06
CA LEU A 175 6.47 -3.80 -5.07
C LEU A 175 6.28 -4.33 -3.65
N VAL A 176 5.11 -4.90 -3.33
CA VAL A 176 4.81 -5.44 -1.99
C VAL A 176 5.36 -6.84 -1.76
N SER A 177 5.34 -7.70 -2.77
CA SER A 177 5.84 -9.08 -2.71
C SER A 177 7.29 -9.12 -2.24
N ASP A 178 7.58 -9.98 -1.27
CA ASP A 178 8.93 -10.26 -0.75
C ASP A 178 9.73 -8.99 -0.35
N ALA A 179 9.05 -7.85 -0.14
CA ALA A 179 9.69 -6.59 0.18
C ALA A 179 10.48 -6.65 1.49
N ASP A 180 10.13 -7.58 2.40
CA ASP A 180 10.88 -7.85 3.62
C ASP A 180 12.31 -8.36 3.37
N THR A 181 12.59 -8.88 2.18
CA THR A 181 13.91 -9.41 1.79
C THR A 181 14.57 -8.66 0.64
N ASP A 182 13.87 -7.71 0.02
CA ASP A 182 14.37 -6.94 -1.12
C ASP A 182 14.55 -5.46 -0.73
N PRO A 183 15.80 -5.01 -0.48
CA PRO A 183 16.07 -3.62 -0.09
C PRO A 183 15.71 -2.60 -1.19
N VAL A 184 15.64 -3.01 -2.46
CA VAL A 184 15.25 -2.11 -3.56
C VAL A 184 13.75 -1.81 -3.48
N ARG A 185 12.92 -2.83 -3.23
CA ARG A 185 11.48 -2.67 -3.05
C ARG A 185 11.16 -1.78 -1.84
N VAL A 186 11.88 -1.98 -0.73
CA VAL A 186 11.77 -1.12 0.46
C VAL A 186 12.09 0.35 0.11
N ALA A 187 13.22 0.60 -0.54
CA ALA A 187 13.63 1.96 -0.90
C ALA A 187 12.66 2.64 -1.87
N LEU A 188 12.07 1.89 -2.81
CA LEU A 188 11.02 2.40 -3.71
C LEU A 188 9.74 2.74 -2.94
N ALA A 189 9.31 1.87 -2.03
CA ALA A 189 8.15 2.12 -1.18
C ALA A 189 8.36 3.34 -0.26
N GLU A 190 9.56 3.50 0.31
CA GLU A 190 9.95 4.68 1.10
C GLU A 190 9.86 5.97 0.28
N MET A 191 10.44 5.97 -0.93
CA MET A 191 10.39 7.12 -1.84
C MET A 191 8.94 7.51 -2.18
N LEU A 192 8.11 6.53 -2.51
CA LEU A 192 6.69 6.76 -2.83
C LEU A 192 5.90 7.20 -1.60
N GLY A 193 6.19 6.66 -0.42
CA GLY A 193 5.59 7.08 0.84
C GLY A 193 5.93 8.52 1.21
N GLU A 194 7.21 8.92 1.06
CA GLU A 194 7.62 10.30 1.30
C GLU A 194 6.96 11.26 0.30
N PHE A 195 6.90 10.88 -0.98
CA PHE A 195 6.20 11.68 -1.99
C PHE A 195 4.71 11.81 -1.69
N ALA A 196 4.02 10.71 -1.38
CA ALA A 196 2.61 10.70 -1.02
C ALA A 196 2.33 11.63 0.17
N GLY A 197 3.15 11.56 1.22
CA GLY A 197 3.05 12.44 2.39
C GLY A 197 3.19 13.92 2.04
N ARG A 198 4.06 14.29 1.08
CA ARG A 198 4.24 15.68 0.64
C ARG A 198 3.06 16.25 -0.16
N ILE A 199 2.20 15.39 -0.71
CA ILE A 199 0.98 15.78 -1.44
C ILE A 199 -0.30 15.53 -0.64
N ASP A 200 -0.18 15.28 0.66
CA ASP A 200 -1.30 14.96 1.57
C ASP A 200 -2.09 13.72 1.12
N ALA A 201 -1.39 12.71 0.58
CA ALA A 201 -1.95 11.42 0.18
C ALA A 201 -1.55 10.29 1.13
N TRP A 202 -2.41 9.28 1.25
CA TRP A 202 -2.10 8.04 1.94
C TRP A 202 -1.53 7.00 0.98
N LEU A 203 -0.49 6.31 1.43
CA LEU A 203 0.02 5.14 0.73
C LEU A 203 -0.79 3.89 1.14
N LEU A 204 -1.13 3.05 0.16
CA LEU A 204 -1.83 1.79 0.36
C LEU A 204 -0.98 0.65 -0.20
N ALA A 205 -0.52 -0.27 0.67
CA ALA A 205 0.21 -1.46 0.25
C ALA A 205 -0.77 -2.57 -0.18
N GLU A 206 -0.72 -3.00 -1.45
CA GLU A 206 -1.64 -3.98 -2.01
C GLU A 206 -1.07 -5.40 -2.03
N GLY A 207 -1.96 -6.37 -1.87
CA GLY A 207 -1.60 -7.77 -1.98
C GLY A 207 -0.68 -8.26 -0.86
N VAL A 208 -0.79 -7.73 0.36
CA VAL A 208 -0.08 -8.25 1.52
C VAL A 208 -0.56 -9.68 1.85
N GLU A 209 0.33 -10.66 1.75
CA GLU A 209 0.03 -12.08 1.92
C GLU A 209 0.77 -12.72 3.10
N THR A 210 1.91 -12.15 3.52
CA THR A 210 2.71 -12.68 4.62
C THR A 210 2.87 -11.71 5.79
N ALA A 211 3.07 -12.26 6.99
CA ALA A 211 3.31 -11.46 8.18
C ALA A 211 4.62 -10.64 8.10
N ALA A 212 5.58 -11.08 7.28
CA ALA A 212 6.84 -10.39 7.07
C ALA A 212 6.67 -9.16 6.16
N GLU A 213 5.92 -9.30 5.06
CA GLU A 213 5.52 -8.17 4.21
C GLU A 213 4.75 -7.12 5.03
N LEU A 214 3.75 -7.56 5.83
CA LEU A 214 3.01 -6.67 6.72
C LEU A 214 3.94 -5.93 7.70
N ALA A 215 4.93 -6.62 8.27
CA ALA A 215 5.89 -6.02 9.19
C ALA A 215 6.75 -4.96 8.49
N ALA A 216 7.23 -5.23 7.27
CA ALA A 216 8.00 -4.28 6.48
C ALA A 216 7.20 -2.99 6.23
N PHE A 217 5.98 -3.09 5.71
CA PHE A 217 5.16 -1.90 5.43
C PHE A 217 4.69 -1.18 6.71
N THR A 218 4.52 -1.90 7.82
CA THR A 218 4.26 -1.27 9.12
C THR A 218 5.47 -0.46 9.62
N GLN A 219 6.69 -0.99 9.44
CA GLN A 219 7.93 -0.30 9.80
C GLN A 219 8.18 0.94 8.93
N LEU A 220 7.80 0.87 7.66
CA LEU A 220 7.84 2.01 6.74
C LEU A 220 6.81 3.11 7.06
N GLY A 221 5.93 2.89 8.05
CA GLY A 221 4.89 3.84 8.41
C GLY A 221 3.79 3.96 7.35
N VAL A 222 3.62 2.95 6.49
CA VAL A 222 2.52 2.94 5.51
C VAL A 222 1.18 2.87 6.25
N PRO A 223 0.24 3.79 5.99
CA PRO A 223 -0.98 3.89 6.78
C PRO A 223 -2.00 2.81 6.45
N LEU A 224 -2.12 2.42 5.17
CA LEU A 224 -3.15 1.52 4.70
C LEU A 224 -2.55 0.25 4.08
N ALA A 225 -3.19 -0.90 4.30
CA ALA A 225 -2.82 -2.15 3.65
C ALA A 225 -4.04 -2.97 3.25
N GLN A 226 -3.91 -3.70 2.15
CA GLN A 226 -4.91 -4.63 1.64
C GLN A 226 -4.20 -5.93 1.20
N GLY A 227 -4.84 -7.08 1.38
CA GLY A 227 -4.27 -8.35 0.95
C GLY A 227 -4.90 -9.55 1.65
N TRP A 228 -4.62 -10.76 1.17
CA TRP A 228 -5.28 -11.97 1.67
C TRP A 228 -4.96 -12.29 3.13
N LEU A 229 -3.83 -11.81 3.65
CA LEU A 229 -3.50 -11.90 5.07
C LEU A 229 -4.49 -11.13 5.94
N LEU A 230 -5.01 -10.01 5.42
CA LEU A 230 -5.88 -9.07 6.12
C LEU A 230 -7.37 -9.33 5.84
N GLY A 231 -7.68 -9.84 4.65
CA GLY A 231 -9.01 -10.27 4.27
C GLY A 231 -9.09 -10.56 2.78
N ARG A 232 -9.77 -11.66 2.42
CA ARG A 232 -10.04 -11.99 1.02
C ARG A 232 -11.27 -11.23 0.52
N PRO A 233 -11.36 -10.96 -0.79
CA PRO A 233 -12.60 -10.51 -1.40
C PRO A 233 -13.75 -11.47 -1.07
N GLY A 234 -14.86 -10.93 -0.59
CA GLY A 234 -16.04 -11.73 -0.26
C GLY A 234 -17.35 -10.99 -0.52
N PRO A 235 -18.49 -11.67 -0.35
CA PRO A 235 -19.78 -11.01 -0.41
C PRO A 235 -19.96 -10.07 0.79
N GLY A 236 -20.40 -8.84 0.53
CA GLY A 236 -20.68 -7.84 1.57
C GLY A 236 -19.43 -7.29 2.27
N PHE A 237 -19.65 -6.48 3.30
CA PHE A 237 -18.61 -5.73 4.01
C PHE A 237 -18.14 -6.46 5.28
N ALA A 238 -17.29 -7.48 5.10
CA ALA A 238 -16.77 -8.26 6.22
C ALA A 238 -15.89 -7.40 7.15
N PRO A 239 -16.00 -7.54 8.48
CA PRO A 239 -15.08 -6.88 9.40
C PRO A 239 -13.70 -7.53 9.36
N LEU A 240 -12.69 -6.85 9.90
CA LEU A 240 -11.36 -7.43 10.09
C LEU A 240 -11.44 -8.63 11.05
N ALA A 241 -10.87 -9.77 10.66
CA ALA A 241 -10.86 -10.96 11.50
C ALA A 241 -10.08 -10.71 12.81
N PRO A 242 -10.48 -11.32 13.95
CA PRO A 242 -9.77 -11.17 15.22
C PRO A 242 -8.28 -11.56 15.12
N GLU A 243 -7.95 -12.58 14.34
CA GLU A 243 -6.58 -13.04 14.09
C GLU A 243 -5.76 -11.97 13.38
N ALA A 244 -6.29 -11.40 12.29
CA ALA A 244 -5.67 -10.31 11.55
C ALA A 244 -5.51 -9.06 12.42
N THR A 245 -6.51 -8.75 13.26
CA THR A 245 -6.46 -7.62 14.21
C THR A 245 -5.32 -7.77 15.21
N ARG A 246 -5.18 -8.97 15.82
CA ARG A 246 -4.07 -9.27 16.74
C ARG A 246 -2.72 -9.18 16.03
N LEU A 247 -2.63 -9.67 14.79
CA LEU A 247 -1.41 -9.61 14.00
C LEU A 247 -0.99 -8.16 13.71
N VAL A 248 -1.88 -7.33 13.17
CA VAL A 248 -1.61 -5.92 12.86
C VAL A 248 -1.15 -5.18 14.12
N ARG A 249 -1.89 -5.31 15.24
CA ARG A 249 -1.51 -4.68 16.52
C ARG A 249 -0.13 -5.13 17.00
N ALA A 250 0.20 -6.40 16.84
CA ALA A 250 1.50 -6.92 17.22
C ALA A 250 2.62 -6.35 16.35
N GLN A 251 2.40 -6.12 15.04
CA GLN A 251 3.40 -5.51 14.17
C GLN A 251 3.57 -4.01 14.45
N VAL A 252 2.48 -3.28 14.66
CA VAL A 252 2.53 -1.84 15.01
C VAL A 252 3.25 -1.63 16.33
N ALA A 253 2.95 -2.46 17.34
CA ALA A 253 3.64 -2.38 18.63
C ALA A 253 5.15 -2.62 18.48
N ARG A 254 5.56 -3.57 17.63
CA ARG A 254 6.98 -3.83 17.34
C ARG A 254 7.64 -2.66 16.62
N ALA A 255 7.01 -2.12 15.58
CA ALA A 255 7.53 -0.96 14.85
C ALA A 255 7.72 0.24 15.78
N THR A 256 6.70 0.55 16.60
CA THR A 256 6.76 1.65 17.58
C THR A 256 7.88 1.44 18.61
N LEU A 257 8.07 0.20 19.08
CA LEU A 257 9.17 -0.14 20.00
C LEU A 257 10.52 0.04 19.32
N THR A 258 10.68 -0.37 18.06
CA THR A 258 11.92 -0.17 17.30
C THR A 258 12.25 1.31 17.18
N ASP A 259 11.28 2.16 16.81
CA ASP A 259 11.49 3.62 16.73
C ASP A 259 11.81 4.25 18.08
N SER A 260 11.08 3.83 19.13
CA SER A 260 11.32 4.30 20.49
C SER A 260 12.69 3.88 21.01
N VAL A 261 13.12 2.65 20.72
CA VAL A 261 14.45 2.16 21.09
C VAL A 261 15.53 2.85 20.27
N LEU A 262 15.36 3.05 18.96
CA LEU A 262 16.28 3.84 18.13
C LEU A 262 16.45 5.26 18.67
N SER A 263 15.38 5.89 19.17
CA SER A 263 15.46 7.20 19.84
C SER A 263 16.23 7.17 21.18
N LEU A 264 16.36 5.99 21.80
CA LEU A 264 17.16 5.73 23.00
C LEU A 264 18.60 5.29 22.67
N VAL A 265 18.88 4.86 21.44
CA VAL A 265 20.22 4.52 20.97
C VAL A 265 20.95 5.83 20.65
N ARG A 266 21.85 6.23 21.55
CA ARG A 266 22.79 7.32 21.28
C ARG A 266 24.06 6.75 20.64
N PRO A 267 24.64 7.42 19.63
CA PRO A 267 25.98 7.07 19.16
C PRO A 267 26.92 7.08 20.36
N VAL A 268 27.52 5.93 20.63
CA VAL A 268 28.48 5.77 21.70
C VAL A 268 29.85 5.68 21.08
N ARG A 269 30.84 6.32 21.69
CA ARG A 269 32.21 6.29 21.18
C ARG A 269 32.77 4.87 21.32
N GLN A 270 33.65 4.50 20.42
CA GLN A 270 34.38 3.24 20.48
C GLN A 270 35.83 3.50 20.89
N ALA A 271 36.44 2.56 21.61
CA ALA A 271 37.85 2.57 21.95
C ALA A 271 38.41 1.15 21.93
N THR A 272 39.66 0.98 21.50
CA THR A 272 40.34 -0.31 21.45
C THR A 272 40.64 -0.80 22.86
N LEU A 273 40.39 -2.08 23.13
CA LEU A 273 40.72 -2.69 24.42
C LEU A 273 42.25 -2.63 24.66
N GLY A 274 42.66 -1.94 25.72
CA GLY A 274 44.08 -1.82 26.13
C GLY A 274 44.74 -0.49 25.76
N GLU A 275 44.08 0.38 25.00
CA GLU A 275 44.52 1.77 24.80
C GLU A 275 44.05 2.68 25.95
N GLU A 276 44.79 3.76 26.22
CA GLU A 276 44.32 4.81 27.14
C GLU A 276 43.04 5.42 26.56
N VAL A 277 41.89 5.15 27.22
CA VAL A 277 40.58 5.69 26.83
C VAL A 277 40.47 7.12 27.36
N PRO A 278 40.56 8.18 26.53
CA PRO A 278 40.65 9.55 27.07
C PRO A 278 39.29 10.17 27.42
N VAL A 279 38.21 9.39 27.61
CA VAL A 279 36.84 9.89 27.39
C VAL A 279 35.84 9.55 28.49
N VAL A 280 34.94 10.49 28.74
CA VAL A 280 33.75 10.39 29.59
C VAL A 280 32.83 9.25 29.08
N PRO A 281 32.45 8.28 29.94
CA PRO A 281 31.48 7.23 29.61
C PRO A 281 30.10 7.76 29.14
N PRO A 282 29.30 6.98 28.40
CA PRO A 282 29.54 5.59 28.01
C PRO A 282 30.45 5.44 26.77
N VAL A 283 31.25 4.36 26.73
CA VAL A 283 32.15 3.97 25.62
C VAL A 283 32.04 2.46 25.38
N VAL A 284 31.99 2.01 24.13
CA VAL A 284 32.11 0.58 23.79
C VAL A 284 33.59 0.24 23.58
N LEU A 285 34.07 -0.75 24.32
CA LEU A 285 35.38 -1.32 24.11
C LEU A 285 35.30 -2.39 23.03
N VAL A 286 36.11 -2.24 21.99
CA VAL A 286 36.19 -3.17 20.86
C VAL A 286 37.49 -3.98 20.90
N GLY A 287 37.40 -5.23 20.48
CA GLY A 287 38.53 -6.12 20.32
C GLY A 287 39.27 -5.91 18.99
N PRO A 288 40.30 -6.72 18.71
CA PRO A 288 41.15 -6.57 17.53
C PRO A 288 40.44 -6.84 16.19
N GLN A 289 39.20 -7.33 16.19
CA GLN A 289 38.37 -7.56 15.01
C GLN A 289 37.15 -6.62 14.97
N ASP A 290 37.22 -5.47 15.65
CA ASP A 290 36.11 -4.52 15.85
C ASP A 290 34.87 -5.14 16.55
N GLU A 291 35.06 -6.24 17.27
CA GLU A 291 34.00 -6.91 18.01
C GLU A 291 33.75 -6.25 19.38
N PRO A 292 32.50 -5.98 19.78
CA PRO A 292 32.20 -5.42 21.09
C PRO A 292 32.55 -6.41 22.21
N VAL A 293 33.50 -6.06 23.08
CA VAL A 293 33.96 -6.91 24.19
C VAL A 293 33.48 -6.43 25.54
N ALA A 294 33.37 -5.12 25.76
CA ALA A 294 32.86 -4.55 27.00
C ALA A 294 32.25 -3.15 26.82
N LEU A 295 31.48 -2.69 27.81
CA LEU A 295 30.99 -1.31 27.92
C LEU A 295 31.67 -0.63 29.10
N LEU A 296 32.30 0.50 28.87
CA LEU A 296 32.74 1.40 29.92
C LEU A 296 31.58 2.34 30.27
N LEU A 297 31.12 2.27 31.52
CA LEU A 297 29.97 3.03 32.03
C LEU A 297 30.41 3.88 33.22
N GLY A 298 29.71 4.99 33.46
CA GLY A 298 29.86 5.80 34.67
C GLY A 298 28.65 5.61 35.56
N ASP A 299 28.84 5.34 36.85
CA ASP A 299 27.76 5.32 37.82
C ASP A 299 27.19 6.76 37.97
N PRO A 300 25.91 6.98 37.66
CA PRO A 300 25.33 8.33 37.67
C PRO A 300 25.21 8.94 39.07
N ARG A 301 25.41 8.16 40.15
CA ARG A 301 25.33 8.62 41.55
C ARG A 301 26.71 8.86 42.15
N THR A 302 27.70 8.05 41.78
CA THR A 302 29.05 8.13 42.37
C THR A 302 30.09 8.71 41.43
N ALA A 303 29.77 8.84 40.14
CA ALA A 303 30.69 9.19 39.05
C ALA A 303 31.85 8.19 38.86
N GLU A 304 31.83 7.04 39.53
CA GLU A 304 32.84 5.99 39.35
C GLU A 304 32.66 5.32 38.00
N VAL A 305 33.78 5.11 37.31
CA VAL A 305 33.82 4.42 36.02
C VAL A 305 34.00 2.93 36.26
N TYR A 306 33.16 2.12 35.63
CA TYR A 306 33.21 0.67 35.72
C TYR A 306 32.97 0.01 34.36
N THR A 307 33.43 -1.23 34.24
CA THR A 307 33.28 -2.02 33.02
C THR A 307 32.15 -3.03 33.19
N ALA A 308 31.19 -3.02 32.26
CA ALA A 308 30.11 -3.98 32.18
C ALA A 308 30.31 -4.93 30.99
N PRO A 309 29.98 -6.23 31.12
CA PRO A 309 30.02 -7.16 30.00
C PRO A 309 28.98 -6.76 28.95
N VAL A 310 29.32 -6.88 27.67
CA VAL A 310 28.33 -6.73 26.58
C VAL A 310 27.78 -8.10 26.23
N SER A 311 26.46 -8.25 26.32
CA SER A 311 25.73 -9.37 25.73
C SER A 311 25.10 -8.92 24.42
N LEU A 312 25.93 -8.51 23.45
CA LEU A 312 25.46 -8.19 22.10
C LEU A 312 25.33 -9.46 21.28
N ARG A 313 24.09 -9.86 20.95
CA ARG A 313 23.81 -10.76 19.83
C ARG A 313 23.45 -9.90 18.62
N VAL A 314 24.44 -9.56 17.80
CA VAL A 314 24.21 -8.84 16.54
C VAL A 314 23.89 -9.86 15.47
N HIS A 315 22.78 -9.67 14.74
CA HIS A 315 22.49 -10.47 13.55
C HIS A 315 23.42 -9.99 12.41
N PRO A 316 24.06 -10.89 11.64
CA PRO A 316 25.19 -10.55 10.74
C PRO A 316 24.92 -9.55 9.59
N THR A 317 23.76 -8.90 9.53
CA THR A 317 23.35 -8.06 8.40
C THR A 317 23.30 -6.56 8.69
N THR A 318 23.70 -6.10 9.89
CA THR A 318 23.81 -4.65 10.16
C THR A 318 25.25 -4.18 9.94
N GLY A 319 25.46 -3.52 8.80
CA GLY A 319 26.77 -3.07 8.34
C GLY A 319 27.43 -2.07 9.30
N THR A 320 28.70 -2.30 9.58
CA THR A 320 29.60 -1.32 10.18
C THR A 320 30.00 -0.31 9.11
N SER A 321 29.32 0.84 9.05
CA SER A 321 29.79 1.97 8.27
C SER A 321 30.93 2.66 9.02
N SER A 322 32.18 2.37 8.64
CA SER A 322 33.33 3.16 9.08
C SER A 322 33.31 4.53 8.39
N PRO A 323 33.41 5.66 9.12
CA PRO A 323 33.65 6.94 8.49
C PRO A 323 35.11 6.97 8.02
N SER A 324 35.32 6.81 6.72
CA SER A 324 36.60 7.09 6.07
C SER A 324 36.88 8.59 6.18
N VAL A 325 37.84 8.96 7.03
CA VAL A 325 38.44 10.29 7.04
C VAL A 325 39.52 10.34 5.95
N ALA A 326 39.30 11.20 4.96
CA ALA A 326 40.34 11.88 4.17
C ALA A 326 39.81 13.27 3.79
#